data_AF-A0A7S1Z787-F1
#
_entry.id   AF-A0A7S1Z787-F1
#
_cell.length_a   1.000
_cell.length_b   1.000
_cell.length_c   1.000
_cell.angle_alpha   90.00
_cell.angle_beta   90.00
_cell.angle_gamma   90.00
#
_symmetry.space_group_name_H-M   'P 1'
#
loop_
_entity.id
_entity.type
_entity.pdbx_description
1 polymer ?
#
loop_
_entity_poly.entity_id
_entity_poly.type
_entity_poly.pdbx_seq_one_letter_code
_entity_poly.pdbx_strand_id
1 'polypeptide(L)'
;DKDGDDDDDDDEDEAGGEVDGVPLPLVPPLGPKISRASLGHSHTAVIEAGTGRLLLFGDNARGQAKGVVPGSGSAAAAIVEPYAPRGLEDETFVDVAAGVFHTAAVTDGGELIMFGDDRYGQCGGGGGGNGDGGADSSPTAAATVRRGRP
;
A
#
# COMPACT_ATOMS: atom_id res chain seq x y z
N ASP A 1 45.16 -44.52 6.79
CA ASP A 1 43.93 -44.61 7.62
C ASP A 1 43.83 -43.35 8.48
N LYS A 2 43.19 -42.27 8.06
CA LYS A 2 42.05 -42.14 7.15
C LYS A 2 42.23 -40.86 6.34
N ASP A 3 42.27 -41.05 5.03
CA ASP A 3 41.90 -40.04 4.05
C ASP A 3 40.40 -39.74 4.25
N GLY A 4 40.07 -38.46 4.22
CA GLY A 4 38.71 -37.95 4.38
C GLY A 4 38.67 -36.56 3.78
N ASP A 5 39.10 -36.49 2.52
CA ASP A 5 38.69 -35.47 1.57
C ASP A 5 37.20 -35.72 1.33
N ASP A 6 36.35 -34.94 2.00
CA ASP A 6 34.98 -34.73 1.56
C ASP A 6 34.89 -33.23 1.26
N ASP A 7 35.31 -32.92 0.03
CA ASP A 7 34.97 -31.71 -0.70
C ASP A 7 33.43 -31.65 -0.80
N ASP A 8 32.77 -31.08 0.21
CA ASP A 8 31.42 -30.56 0.04
C ASP A 8 31.55 -29.21 -0.68
N ASP A 9 31.89 -29.30 -1.98
CA ASP A 9 31.52 -28.32 -2.98
C ASP A 9 29.99 -28.29 -3.01
N ASP A 10 29.39 -27.55 -2.08
CA ASP A 10 28.02 -27.07 -2.23
C ASP A 10 28.05 -26.12 -3.43
N ASP A 11 27.88 -26.70 -4.61
CA ASP A 11 27.59 -26.02 -5.87
C ASP A 11 26.47 -25.01 -5.59
N GLU A 12 26.85 -23.74 -5.47
CA GLU A 12 25.94 -22.62 -5.60
C GLU A 12 25.35 -22.68 -7.01
N ASP A 13 24.31 -23.49 -7.20
CA ASP A 13 23.38 -23.41 -8.32
C ASP A 13 22.54 -22.12 -8.17
N GLU A 14 23.24 -20.98 -8.09
CA GLU A 14 22.72 -19.69 -8.53
C GLU A 14 22.57 -19.81 -10.05
N ALA A 15 21.46 -20.41 -10.46
CA ALA A 15 20.92 -20.29 -11.80
C ALA A 15 20.57 -18.82 -12.03
N GLY A 16 21.59 -17.98 -12.18
CA GLY A 16 21.55 -16.63 -12.71
C GLY A 16 21.23 -16.72 -14.20
N GLY A 17 20.02 -17.18 -14.50
CA GLY A 17 19.41 -17.00 -15.79
C GLY A 17 19.17 -15.50 -15.96
N GLU A 18 20.01 -14.87 -16.77
CA GLU A 18 19.73 -13.55 -17.32
C GLU A 18 18.36 -13.61 -18.01
N VAL A 19 17.32 -13.15 -17.33
CA VAL A 19 15.96 -13.01 -17.87
C VAL A 19 15.86 -11.75 -18.73
N ASP A 20 16.86 -11.52 -19.57
CA ASP A 20 16.88 -10.41 -20.51
C ASP A 20 15.90 -10.71 -21.65
N GLY A 21 14.77 -10.00 -21.63
CA GLY A 21 13.86 -9.93 -22.78
C GLY A 21 12.48 -10.53 -22.56
N VAL A 22 12.15 -11.06 -21.38
CA VAL A 22 10.73 -11.23 -21.01
C VAL A 22 10.25 -9.87 -20.49
N PRO A 23 9.30 -9.19 -21.16
CA PRO A 23 8.69 -8.00 -20.59
C PRO A 23 8.16 -8.38 -19.21
N LEU A 24 8.62 -7.68 -18.17
CA LEU A 24 8.07 -7.88 -16.83
C LEU A 24 6.55 -7.88 -16.95
N PRO A 25 5.85 -8.90 -16.40
CA PRO A 25 4.41 -8.98 -16.54
C PRO A 25 3.83 -7.65 -16.06
N LEU A 26 3.09 -6.98 -16.95
CA LEU A 26 2.33 -5.81 -16.54
C LEU A 26 1.39 -6.33 -15.43
N VAL A 27 1.62 -5.91 -14.18
CA VAL A 27 0.62 -5.96 -13.11
C VAL A 27 -0.70 -5.56 -13.76
N PRO A 28 -1.82 -6.32 -13.59
CA PRO A 28 -2.95 -6.37 -14.51
C PRO A 28 -3.15 -5.01 -15.15
N PRO A 29 -3.09 -4.89 -16.49
CA PRO A 29 -2.87 -3.63 -17.16
C PRO A 29 -3.82 -2.62 -16.56
N LEU A 30 -3.25 -1.72 -15.75
CA LEU A 30 -3.96 -0.58 -15.24
C LEU A 30 -4.43 0.10 -16.52
N GLY A 31 -5.70 -0.09 -16.87
CA GLY A 31 -6.30 0.52 -18.04
C GLY A 31 -5.86 1.98 -18.17
N PRO A 32 -5.74 2.72 -17.05
CA PRO A 32 -5.07 4.01 -17.06
C PRO A 32 -3.54 4.01 -17.01
N LYS A 33 -2.99 5.07 -17.62
CA LYS A 33 -1.62 5.52 -17.39
C LYS A 33 -1.45 5.93 -15.92
N ILE A 34 -0.33 5.57 -15.31
CA ILE A 34 0.00 5.89 -13.92
C ILE A 34 0.97 7.08 -13.86
N SER A 35 0.71 8.03 -12.95
CA SER A 35 1.54 9.21 -12.72
C SER A 35 2.47 9.07 -11.51
N ARG A 36 2.04 8.32 -10.48
CA ARG A 36 2.80 8.02 -9.26
C ARG A 36 2.53 6.61 -8.79
N ALA A 37 3.51 5.99 -8.15
CA ALA A 37 3.38 4.71 -7.48
C ALA A 37 4.17 4.72 -6.17
N SER A 38 3.66 4.03 -5.16
CA SER A 38 4.33 3.79 -3.89
C SER A 38 4.08 2.36 -3.44
N LEU A 39 5.14 1.70 -2.96
CA LEU A 39 5.13 0.31 -2.55
C LEU A 39 5.36 0.26 -1.03
N GLY A 40 4.37 -0.25 -0.31
CA GLY A 40 4.49 -0.58 1.10
C GLY A 40 5.06 -1.98 1.27
N HIS A 41 4.98 -2.52 2.49
CA HIS A 41 5.50 -3.87 2.77
C HIS A 41 4.77 -4.97 1.97
N SER A 42 3.45 -4.86 1.85
CA SER A 42 2.63 -5.85 1.14
C SER A 42 1.41 -5.24 0.44
N HIS A 43 1.40 -3.91 0.28
CA HIS A 43 0.35 -3.19 -0.44
C HIS A 43 0.98 -2.18 -1.38
N THR A 44 0.25 -1.83 -2.43
CA THR A 44 0.68 -0.88 -3.44
C THR A 44 -0.37 0.20 -3.57
N ALA A 45 0.11 1.43 -3.75
CA ALA A 45 -0.70 2.58 -4.03
C ALA A 45 -0.23 3.26 -5.32
N VAL A 46 -1.16 3.58 -6.21
CA VAL A 46 -0.86 4.27 -7.47
C VAL A 46 -1.84 5.41 -7.72
N ILE A 47 -1.39 6.43 -8.44
CA ILE A 47 -2.23 7.54 -8.87
C ILE A 47 -2.43 7.46 -10.37
N GLU A 48 -3.68 7.43 -10.80
CA GLU A 48 -4.09 7.51 -12.20
C GLU A 48 -3.74 8.88 -12.80
N ALA A 49 -3.03 8.88 -13.92
CA ALA A 49 -2.71 10.09 -14.67
C ALA A 49 -3.99 10.67 -15.31
N GLY A 50 -4.17 11.99 -15.18
CA GLY A 50 -5.30 12.71 -15.78
C GLY A 50 -6.49 12.87 -14.85
N THR A 51 -6.86 11.83 -14.09
CA THR A 51 -7.95 11.91 -13.09
C THR A 51 -7.45 12.18 -11.68
N GLY A 52 -6.22 11.79 -11.36
CA GLY A 52 -5.69 11.86 -9.99
C GLY A 52 -6.32 10.85 -9.03
N ARG A 53 -7.04 9.83 -9.52
CA ARG A 53 -7.65 8.81 -8.66
C ARG A 53 -6.58 7.96 -7.99
N LEU A 54 -6.74 7.74 -6.69
CA LEU A 54 -5.92 6.81 -5.92
C LEU A 54 -6.45 5.39 -6.10
N LEU A 55 -5.60 4.49 -6.58
CA LEU A 55 -5.88 3.06 -6.65
C LEU A 55 -4.98 2.31 -5.66
N LEU A 56 -5.56 1.36 -4.92
CA LEU A 56 -4.87 0.56 -3.92
C LEU A 56 -5.04 -0.92 -4.26
N PHE A 57 -4.06 -1.75 -3.93
CA PHE A 57 -4.15 -3.21 -4.00
C PHE A 57 -3.10 -3.86 -3.09
N GLY A 58 -3.21 -5.16 -2.87
CA GLY A 58 -2.40 -5.93 -1.93
C GLY A 58 -3.08 -6.13 -0.57
N ASP A 59 -2.28 -6.36 0.47
CA ASP A 59 -2.78 -6.64 1.82
C ASP A 59 -3.60 -5.48 2.38
N ASN A 60 -4.68 -5.82 3.06
CA ASN A 60 -5.59 -4.88 3.72
C ASN A 60 -5.95 -5.32 5.15
N ALA A 61 -5.24 -6.28 5.74
CA ALA A 61 -5.50 -6.79 7.09
C ALA A 61 -5.44 -5.73 8.20
N ARG A 62 -4.82 -4.58 7.93
CA ARG A 62 -4.75 -3.41 8.83
C ARG A 62 -5.46 -2.17 8.25
N GLY A 63 -6.24 -2.32 7.18
CA GLY A 63 -6.90 -1.19 6.50
C GLY A 63 -5.97 -0.32 5.66
N GLN A 64 -4.74 -0.77 5.39
CA GLN A 64 -3.72 -0.01 4.67
C GLN A 64 -4.03 0.23 3.19
N ALA A 65 -4.91 -0.60 2.61
CA ALA A 65 -5.47 -0.38 1.29
C ALA A 65 -6.86 0.28 1.35
N LYS A 66 -7.30 0.77 2.52
CA LYS A 66 -8.58 1.49 2.77
C LYS A 66 -9.83 0.80 2.21
N GLY A 67 -9.86 -0.53 2.23
CA GLY A 67 -10.91 -1.31 1.58
C GLY A 67 -11.88 -1.99 2.53
N VAL A 68 -13.13 -2.05 2.12
CA VAL A 68 -13.99 -3.22 2.37
C VAL A 68 -14.18 -3.85 1.00
N VAL A 69 -13.65 -5.06 0.79
CA VAL A 69 -13.89 -5.77 -0.49
C VAL A 69 -15.40 -6.03 -0.59
N PRO A 70 -16.11 -5.55 -1.63
CA PRO A 70 -17.55 -5.80 -1.77
C PRO A 70 -17.84 -7.31 -1.75
N GLY A 71 -18.70 -7.75 -0.83
CA GLY A 71 -19.01 -9.17 -0.63
C GLY A 71 -18.07 -9.93 0.32
N SER A 72 -16.92 -9.34 0.70
CA SER A 72 -16.13 -9.82 1.83
C SER A 72 -16.71 -9.23 3.09
N GLY A 73 -17.37 -10.04 3.92
CA GLY A 73 -17.81 -9.65 5.26
C GLY A 73 -16.65 -9.36 6.24
N SER A 74 -15.44 -9.11 5.74
CA SER A 74 -14.22 -8.90 6.51
C SER A 74 -13.28 -7.93 5.79
N ALA A 75 -12.67 -7.02 6.54
CA ALA A 75 -11.56 -6.17 6.09
C ALA A 75 -10.28 -6.97 5.75
N ALA A 76 -10.24 -8.28 6.07
CA ALA A 76 -9.06 -9.13 6.07
C ALA A 76 -8.71 -9.79 4.71
N ALA A 77 -9.26 -9.35 3.59
CA ALA A 77 -8.94 -9.92 2.28
C ALA A 77 -7.87 -9.08 1.57
N ALA A 78 -6.84 -9.75 1.04
CA ALA A 78 -5.92 -9.14 0.08
C ALA A 78 -6.71 -8.73 -1.17
N ILE A 79 -6.46 -7.51 -1.63
CA ILE A 79 -7.10 -6.92 -2.79
C ILE A 79 -6.23 -7.24 -4.00
N VAL A 80 -6.70 -8.12 -4.87
CA VAL A 80 -5.91 -8.59 -6.02
C VAL A 80 -5.94 -7.59 -7.17
N GLU A 81 -7.07 -6.88 -7.34
CA GLU A 81 -7.26 -5.93 -8.41
C GLU A 81 -7.17 -4.48 -7.92
N PRO A 82 -6.44 -3.59 -8.62
CA PRO A 82 -6.40 -2.17 -8.29
C PRO A 82 -7.81 -1.57 -8.22
N TYR A 83 -8.13 -0.95 -7.09
CA TYR A 83 -9.46 -0.36 -6.87
C TYR A 83 -9.36 1.03 -6.25
N ALA A 84 -10.37 1.87 -6.53
CA ALA A 84 -10.52 3.17 -5.90
C ALA A 84 -11.24 3.02 -4.55
N PRO A 85 -10.66 3.48 -3.43
CA PRO A 85 -11.30 3.38 -2.13
C PRO A 85 -12.60 4.15 -2.02
N ARG A 86 -13.55 3.60 -1.26
CA ARG A 86 -14.80 4.28 -0.97
C ARG A 86 -14.57 5.50 -0.05
N GLY A 87 -15.31 6.57 -0.29
CA GLY A 87 -15.22 7.83 0.42
C GLY A 87 -14.04 8.71 -0.02
N LEU A 88 -13.34 8.34 -1.09
CA LEU A 88 -12.26 9.12 -1.71
C LEU A 88 -12.52 9.35 -3.22
N GLU A 89 -13.74 9.06 -3.70
CA GLU A 89 -14.08 9.13 -5.13
C GLU A 89 -14.06 10.56 -5.67
N ASP A 90 -14.34 11.54 -4.81
CA ASP A 90 -14.38 12.96 -5.16
C ASP A 90 -13.03 13.68 -4.93
N GLU A 91 -12.02 12.96 -4.43
CA GLU A 91 -10.69 13.51 -4.14
C GLU A 91 -9.74 13.36 -5.33
N THR A 92 -8.95 14.39 -5.59
CA THR A 92 -7.86 14.35 -6.59
C THR A 92 -6.53 14.30 -5.88
N PHE A 93 -5.76 13.24 -6.11
CA PHE A 93 -4.46 13.03 -5.46
C PHE A 93 -3.30 13.42 -6.37
N VAL A 94 -2.28 14.02 -5.76
CA VAL A 94 -1.05 14.47 -6.44
C VAL A 94 0.19 13.75 -5.94
N ASP A 95 0.14 13.15 -4.75
CA ASP A 95 1.24 12.34 -4.23
C ASP A 95 0.76 11.24 -3.28
N VAL A 96 1.56 10.19 -3.16
CA VAL A 96 1.27 9.03 -2.31
C VAL A 96 2.54 8.40 -1.76
N ALA A 97 2.51 7.99 -0.50
CA ALA A 97 3.55 7.23 0.16
C ALA A 97 2.94 6.07 0.97
N ALA A 98 3.51 4.88 0.83
CA ALA A 98 3.11 3.67 1.53
C ALA A 98 4.19 3.27 2.54
N GLY A 99 3.78 3.09 3.79
CA GLY A 99 4.61 2.54 4.87
C GLY A 99 4.46 1.03 4.99
N VAL A 100 4.83 0.47 6.16
CA VAL A 100 4.69 -0.97 6.40
C VAL A 100 3.21 -1.38 6.37
N PHE A 101 2.39 -0.69 7.16
CA PHE A 101 0.95 -0.97 7.32
C PHE A 101 0.09 0.30 7.28
N HIS A 102 0.59 1.42 6.75
CA HIS A 102 -0.16 2.67 6.62
C HIS A 102 0.13 3.32 5.27
N THR A 103 -0.79 4.16 4.82
CA THR A 103 -0.69 4.90 3.57
C THR A 103 -1.00 6.37 3.82
N ALA A 104 -0.20 7.22 3.19
CA ALA A 104 -0.31 8.67 3.17
C ALA A 104 -0.63 9.12 1.74
N ALA A 105 -1.68 9.91 1.55
CA ALA A 105 -2.02 10.46 0.24
C ALA A 105 -2.29 11.97 0.36
N VAL A 106 -1.75 12.75 -0.57
CA VAL A 106 -1.88 14.21 -0.60
C VAL A 106 -2.83 14.62 -1.73
N THR A 107 -3.87 15.36 -1.37
CA THR A 107 -4.82 15.91 -2.35
C THR A 107 -4.21 17.11 -3.09
N ASP A 108 -4.77 17.47 -4.24
CA ASP A 108 -4.39 18.67 -4.99
C ASP A 108 -4.62 19.97 -4.21
N GLY A 109 -5.60 19.97 -3.28
CA GLY A 109 -5.85 21.00 -2.28
C GLY A 109 -4.80 21.07 -1.16
N GLY A 110 -3.82 20.16 -1.13
CA GLY A 110 -2.76 20.08 -0.13
C GLY A 110 -3.19 19.46 1.19
N GLU A 111 -4.29 18.72 1.22
CA GLU A 111 -4.76 18.00 2.40
C GLU A 111 -4.09 16.62 2.47
N LEU A 112 -3.67 16.22 3.68
CA LEU A 112 -3.04 14.92 3.92
C LEU A 112 -4.07 13.96 4.49
N ILE A 113 -4.25 12.83 3.80
CA ILE A 113 -5.13 11.74 4.22
C ILE A 113 -4.25 10.54 4.60
N MET A 114 -4.44 10.06 5.84
CA MET A 114 -3.72 8.89 6.38
C MET A 114 -4.72 7.78 6.68
N PHE A 115 -4.34 6.53 6.43
CA PHE A 115 -5.14 5.35 6.80
C PHE A 115 -4.28 4.10 6.92
N GLY A 116 -4.80 3.10 7.63
CA GLY A 116 -4.11 1.84 7.91
C GLY A 116 -3.91 1.63 9.41
N ASP A 117 -2.86 0.89 9.76
CA ASP A 117 -2.45 0.65 11.13
C ASP A 117 -2.10 1.97 11.81
N ASP A 118 -2.65 2.18 13.01
CA ASP A 118 -2.40 3.38 13.83
C ASP A 118 -1.98 3.04 15.26
N ARG A 119 -1.50 1.81 15.50
CA ARG A 119 -1.06 1.36 16.83
C ARG A 119 0.02 2.24 17.48
N TYR A 120 0.75 3.01 16.69
CA TYR A 120 1.81 3.92 17.14
C TYR A 120 1.49 5.40 16.87
N GLY A 121 0.25 5.74 16.48
CA GLY A 121 -0.17 7.11 16.17
C GLY A 121 0.36 7.62 14.81
N GLN A 122 0.82 6.73 13.93
CA GLN A 122 1.37 7.08 12.62
C GLN A 122 0.36 7.73 11.66
N CYS A 123 -0.94 7.56 11.88
CA CYS A 123 -2.00 8.18 11.10
C CYS A 123 -2.49 9.52 11.69
N GLY A 124 -1.89 9.98 12.79
CA GLY A 124 -2.19 11.29 13.38
C GLY A 124 -3.43 11.33 14.28
N GLY A 125 -4.07 10.18 14.55
CA GLY A 125 -5.03 10.05 15.64
C GLY A 125 -4.27 10.06 16.96
N GLY A 126 -4.56 11.03 17.83
CA GLY A 126 -3.92 11.12 19.14
C GLY A 126 -3.95 9.77 19.85
N GLY A 127 -2.76 9.21 20.13
CA GLY A 127 -2.60 7.86 20.66
C GLY A 127 -3.51 7.59 21.85
N GLY A 128 -4.32 6.52 21.77
CA GLY A 128 -5.26 6.20 22.83
C GLY A 128 -6.28 5.12 22.49
N GLY A 129 -5.93 4.10 21.71
CA GLY A 129 -6.77 2.91 21.53
C GLY A 129 -6.50 1.88 22.63
N ASN A 130 -6.91 2.15 23.86
CA ASN A 130 -7.02 1.08 24.85
C ASN A 130 -8.12 0.09 24.39
N GLY A 131 -7.73 -1.13 24.07
CA GLY A 131 -8.42 -2.32 24.57
C GLY A 131 -9.50 -3.00 23.73
N ASP A 132 -10.33 -2.32 22.94
CA ASP A 132 -11.55 -2.98 22.44
C ASP A 132 -11.66 -3.02 20.91
N GLY A 133 -11.12 -4.11 20.33
CA GLY A 133 -11.56 -4.90 19.16
C GLY A 133 -12.51 -4.38 18.08
N GLY A 134 -12.71 -3.08 17.90
CA GLY A 134 -13.51 -2.49 16.85
C GLY A 134 -12.61 -2.14 15.68
N ALA A 135 -12.73 -2.87 14.58
CA ALA A 135 -12.25 -2.43 13.28
C ALA A 135 -13.10 -1.23 12.83
N ASP A 136 -12.93 -0.06 13.44
CA ASP A 136 -13.34 1.18 12.82
C ASP A 136 -12.28 1.55 11.77
N SER A 137 -12.33 0.84 10.65
CA SER A 137 -11.64 1.20 9.40
C SER A 137 -12.13 2.51 8.78
N SER A 138 -12.79 3.35 9.58
CA SER A 138 -13.03 4.76 9.29
C SER A 138 -11.66 5.40 9.11
N PRO A 139 -11.36 6.06 7.98
CA PRO A 139 -10.19 6.91 7.95
C PRO A 139 -10.29 7.88 9.12
N THR A 140 -9.33 7.81 10.05
CA THR A 140 -9.16 8.91 11.00
C THR A 140 -8.96 10.14 10.14
N ALA A 141 -9.94 11.03 10.22
CA ALA A 141 -10.06 12.19 9.35
C ALA A 141 -8.71 12.90 9.26
N ALA A 142 -8.37 13.26 8.03
CA ALA A 142 -7.23 14.04 7.60
C ALA A 142 -6.56 14.78 8.77
N ALA A 143 -5.29 14.47 9.03
CA ALA A 143 -4.43 15.49 9.63
C ALA A 143 -4.31 16.59 8.56
N THR A 144 -5.34 17.43 8.43
CA THR A 144 -5.31 18.58 7.54
C THR A 144 -4.32 19.56 8.16
N VAL A 145 -3.05 19.45 7.78
CA VAL A 145 -2.09 20.52 7.99
C VAL A 145 -2.47 21.63 7.02
N ARG A 146 -3.53 22.37 7.35
CA ARG A 146 -3.83 23.63 6.68
C ARG A 146 -2.67 24.54 7.02
N ARG A 147 -1.78 24.79 6.05
CA ARG A 147 -0.88 25.94 6.18
C ARG A 147 -1.80 27.13 6.38
N GLY A 148 -1.78 27.70 7.59
CA GLY A 148 -2.44 28.96 7.87
C GLY A 148 -1.96 29.95 6.81
N ARG A 149 -2.90 30.46 6.00
CA ARG A 149 -2.59 31.51 5.05
C ARG A 149 -2.32 32.79 5.86
N PRO A 150 -1.21 33.51 5.64
CA PRO A 150 -1.08 34.89 6.13
C PRO A 150 -2.09 35.82 5.45
#